data_AF-A0A9X7NQH7-F1
#
_entry.id   AF-A0A9X7NQH7-F1
#
_cell.length_a   1.000
_cell.length_b   1.000
_cell.length_c   1.000
_cell.angle_alpha   90.00
_cell.angle_beta   90.00
_cell.angle_gamma   90.00
#
_symmetry.space_group_name_H-M   'P 1'
#
loop_
_entity.id
_entity.type
_entity.pdbx_description
1 polymer ?
#
loop_
_entity_poly.entity_id
_entity_poly.type
_entity_poly.pdbx_seq_one_letter_code
_entity_poly.pdbx_strand_id
1 'polypeptide(L)' 'MTISLAGAIGAAVGLYVGWLDWKILKGMLQAAETKNRQAGGDGGVAARHKALLGALVFGVPVFGFPIIGYWAASQLAG' A
#
# COMPACT_ATOMS: atom_id res chain seq x y z
N MET A 1 24.53 14.15 2.11
CA MET A 1 23.09 14.40 1.87
C MET A 1 22.47 14.90 3.16
N THR A 2 21.98 16.12 3.18
CA THR A 2 21.20 16.65 4.31
C THR A 2 19.78 16.12 4.20
N ILE A 3 19.33 15.31 5.16
CA ILE A 3 17.94 14.84 5.21
C ILE A 3 17.06 16.04 5.55
N SER A 4 16.05 16.32 4.71
CA SER A 4 15.07 17.37 5.00
C SER A 4 14.18 16.93 6.16
N LEU A 5 14.09 17.75 7.22
CA LEU A 5 13.19 17.50 8.33
C LEU A 5 11.72 17.49 7.85
N ALA A 6 11.36 18.42 6.97
CA ALA A 6 10.04 18.46 6.35
C ALA A 6 9.78 17.19 5.52
N GLY A 7 10.77 16.77 4.73
CA GLY A 7 10.72 15.50 4.00
C GLY A 7 10.51 14.31 4.93
N ALA A 8 11.24 14.23 6.05
CA ALA A 8 11.09 13.14 7.02
C ALA A 8 9.68 13.10 7.63
N ILE A 9 9.09 14.27 7.94
CA ILE A 9 7.71 14.37 8.42
C ILE A 9 6.73 13.91 7.33
N GLY A 10 6.92 14.36 6.09
CA GLY A 10 6.14 13.92 4.94
C GLY A 10 6.21 12.42 4.70
N ALA A 11 7.40 11.82 4.85
CA ALA A 11 7.60 10.37 4.77
C ALA A 11 6.85 9.62 5.87
N ALA A 12 6.89 10.13 7.10
CA ALA A 12 6.19 9.52 8.23
C ALA A 12 4.66 9.57 8.04
N VAL A 13 4.12 10.71 7.58
CA VAL A 13 2.70 10.84 7.24
C VAL A 13 2.34 9.90 6.08
N GLY A 14 3.16 9.86 5.03
CA GLY A 14 2.99 8.96 3.90
C GLY A 14 2.99 7.49 4.33
N LEU A 15 3.84 7.11 5.29
CA LEU A 15 3.89 5.75 5.83
C LEU A 15 2.62 5.41 6.62
N TYR A 16 2.12 6.36 7.41
CA TYR A 16 0.87 6.18 8.13
C TYR A 16 -0.32 5.99 7.17
N VAL A 17 -0.42 6.81 6.13
CA VAL A 17 -1.45 6.69 5.10
C VAL A 17 -1.32 5.37 4.34
N GLY A 18 -0.10 5.01 3.93
CA GLY A 18 0.14 3.75 3.22
C GLY A 18 -0.17 2.52 4.05
N TRP A 19 0.03 2.58 5.37
CA TRP A 19 -0.39 1.51 6.27
C TRP A 19 -1.91 1.37 6.36
N LEU A 20 -2.66 2.47 6.37
CA LEU A 20 -4.13 2.44 6.33
C LEU A 20 -4.63 1.84 5.01
N ASP A 21 -4.08 2.30 3.88
CA ASP A 21 -4.46 1.81 2.55
C ASP A 21 -4.15 0.32 2.37
N TRP A 22 -2.98 -0.13 2.86
CA TRP A 22 -2.63 -1.55 2.88
C TRP A 22 -3.65 -2.41 3.62
N LYS A 23 -4.13 -1.96 4.79
CA LYS A 23 -5.15 -2.69 5.56
C LYS A 23 -6.46 -2.84 4.78
N ILE A 24 -6.89 -1.77 4.12
CA ILE A 24 -8.12 -1.76 3.30
C ILE A 24 -7.96 -2.72 2.13
N LEU A 25 -6.88 -2.58 1.35
CA LEU A 25 -6.60 -3.42 0.18
C LEU A 25 -6.47 -4.91 0.56
N LYS A 26 -5.81 -5.22 1.68
CA LYS A 26 -5.72 -6.60 2.19
C LYS A 26 -7.11 -7.16 2.51
N GLY A 27 -7.96 -6.39 3.17
CA GLY A 27 -9.34 -6.77 3.48
C GLY A 27 -10.16 -6.99 2.22
N MET A 28 -10.04 -6.12 1.22
CA MET A 28 -10.69 -6.27 -0.09
C MET A 28 -10.23 -7.54 -0.81
N LEU A 29 -8.92 -7.85 -0.77
CA LEU A 29 -8.38 -9.05 -1.40
C LEU A 29 -8.95 -10.33 -0.76
N GLN A 30 -9.05 -10.35 0.58
CA GLN A 30 -9.66 -11.46 1.33
C GLN A 30 -11.16 -11.60 1.02
N ALA A 31 -11.89 -10.48 0.93
CA ALA A 31 -13.31 -10.48 0.56
C ALA A 31 -13.52 -11.02 -0.86
N ALA A 32 -12.67 -10.63 -1.81
CA ALA A 32 -12.72 -11.11 -3.19
C ALA A 32 -12.40 -12.62 -3.30
N GLU A 33 -11.38 -13.11 -2.57
CA GLU A 33 -11.05 -14.54 -2.51
C GLU A 33 -12.20 -15.36 -1.91
N THR A 34 -12.81 -14.86 -0.83
CA THR A 34 -13.94 -15.51 -0.15
C THR A 34 -15.18 -15.55 -1.04
N LYS A 35 -15.50 -14.45 -1.73
CA LYS A 35 -16.61 -14.37 -2.68
C LYS A 35 -16.43 -15.35 -3.85
N ASN A 36 -15.22 -15.45 -4.42
CA ASN A 36 -14.94 -16.40 -5.50
C ASN A 36 -15.05 -17.86 -5.06
N ARG A 37 -14.58 -18.19 -3.84
CA ARG A 37 -14.74 -19.53 -3.27
C ARG A 37 -16.21 -19.87 -3.02
N GLN A 38 -17.00 -18.93 -2.49
CA GLN A 38 -18.43 -19.13 -2.25
C GLN A 38 -19.22 -19.34 -3.55
N ALA A 39 -18.79 -18.73 -4.65
CA ALA A 39 -19.37 -18.95 -5.98
C ALA A 39 -18.98 -20.30 -6.62
N GLY A 40 -18.26 -21.18 -5.91
CA GLY A 40 -17.86 -22.50 -6.41
C GLY A 40 -16.66 -22.51 -7.35
N GLY A 41 -15.94 -21.38 -7.49
CA GLY A 41 -14.70 -21.31 -8.27
C GLY A 41 -13.45 -21.50 -7.40
N ASP A 42 -12.33 -21.90 -8.01
CA ASP A 42 -11.01 -22.14 -7.38
C ASP A 42 -10.33 -20.87 -6.80
N GLY A 43 -11.09 -19.82 -6.48
CA GLY A 43 -10.59 -18.54 -5.96
C GLY A 43 -10.14 -17.54 -7.05
N GLY A 44 -10.17 -17.92 -8.32
CA GLY A 44 -9.93 -17.04 -9.47
C GLY A 44 -8.50 -16.45 -9.53
N VAL A 45 -8.33 -15.36 -10.29
CA VAL A 45 -7.02 -14.67 -10.47
C VAL A 45 -6.40 -14.24 -9.13
N ALA A 46 -7.25 -13.90 -8.15
CA ALA A 46 -6.84 -13.52 -6.80
C ALA A 46 -6.16 -14.67 -6.04
N ALA A 47 -6.65 -15.90 -6.15
CA ALA A 47 -6.00 -17.07 -5.57
C ALA A 47 -4.73 -17.47 -6.35
N ARG A 48 -4.78 -17.39 -7.68
CA ARG A 48 -3.65 -17.75 -8.56
C ARG A 48 -2.44 -16.84 -8.41
N HIS A 49 -2.65 -15.56 -8.12
CA HIS A 49 -1.58 -14.57 -7.92
C HIS A 49 -1.52 -14.02 -6.50
N LYS A 50 -2.05 -14.76 -5.51
CA LYS A 50 -2.19 -14.31 -4.12
C LYS A 50 -0.90 -13.75 -3.53
N ALA A 51 0.24 -14.41 -3.78
CA ALA A 51 1.54 -13.95 -3.31
C ALA A 51 1.98 -12.64 -3.97
N LEU A 52 1.79 -12.50 -5.29
CA LEU A 52 2.18 -11.32 -6.05
C LEU A 52 1.28 -10.12 -5.76
N LEU A 53 -0.04 -10.34 -5.69
CA LEU A 53 -1.02 -9.34 -5.29
C LEU A 53 -0.80 -8.91 -3.84
N GLY A 54 -0.50 -9.83 -2.94
CA GLY A 54 -0.12 -9.51 -1.55
C GLY A 54 1.15 -8.65 -1.49
N ALA A 55 2.17 -9.00 -2.28
CA ALA A 55 3.41 -8.23 -2.37
C ALA A 55 3.18 -6.82 -2.95
N LEU A 56 2.33 -6.67 -3.96
CA LEU A 56 1.94 -5.37 -4.54
C LEU A 56 1.13 -4.53 -3.56
N VAL A 57 0.10 -5.13 -2.95
CA VAL A 57 -0.78 -4.48 -1.96
C VAL A 57 0.01 -4.01 -0.74
N PHE A 58 1.08 -4.70 -0.36
CA PHE A 58 1.98 -4.23 0.69
C PHE A 58 3.01 -3.22 0.17
N GLY A 59 3.73 -3.57 -0.90
CA GLY A 59 4.88 -2.80 -1.37
C GLY A 59 4.51 -1.44 -1.93
N VAL A 60 3.44 -1.34 -2.72
CA VAL A 60 3.06 -0.07 -3.34
C VAL A 60 2.67 0.98 -2.29
N PRO A 61 1.79 0.69 -1.31
CA PRO A 61 1.45 1.67 -0.29
C PRO A 61 2.60 1.96 0.69
N VAL A 62 3.30 0.91 1.15
CA VAL A 62 4.33 1.05 2.20
C VAL A 62 5.58 1.76 1.70
N PHE A 63 5.91 1.68 0.40
CA PHE A 63 7.05 2.39 -0.16
C PHE A 63 6.65 3.62 -0.97
N GLY A 64 5.55 3.54 -1.74
CA GLY A 64 5.11 4.62 -2.61
C GLY A 64 4.67 5.86 -1.83
N PHE A 65 3.79 5.71 -0.84
CA PHE A 65 3.28 6.87 -0.09
C PHE A 65 4.36 7.59 0.73
N PRO A 66 5.32 6.94 1.41
CA PRO A 66 6.42 7.64 2.06
C PRO A 66 7.35 8.39 1.11
N ILE A 67 7.66 7.80 -0.05
CA ILE A 67 8.52 8.45 -1.04
C ILE A 67 7.84 9.71 -1.58
N ILE A 68 6.56 9.60 -1.95
CA ILE A 68 5.76 10.74 -2.42
C ILE A 68 5.63 11.78 -1.31
N GLY A 69 5.34 11.36 -0.07
CA GLY A 69 5.23 12.26 1.08
C GLY A 69 6.53 13.01 1.37
N TYR A 70 7.68 12.33 1.29
CA TYR A 70 8.99 12.96 1.46
C TYR A 70 9.21 14.04 0.40
N TRP A 71 8.97 13.73 -0.88
CA TRP A 71 9.14 14.69 -1.96
C TRP A 71 8.17 15.86 -1.86
N ALA A 72 6.88 15.60 -1.60
CA ALA A 72 5.87 16.63 -1.47
C ALA A 72 6.20 17.60 -0.32
N ALA A 73 6.54 17.09 0.86
CA ALA A 73 6.86 17.93 2.01
C ALA A 73 8.20 18.66 1.85
N SER A 74 9.19 18.05 1.19
CA SER A 74 10.45 18.73 0.89
C SER A 74 10.23 19.91 -0.07
N GLN A 75 9.43 19.72 -1.13
CA GLN A 75 9.13 20.79 -2.10
C GLN A 75 8.31 21.92 -1.49
N LEU A 76 7.41 21.61 -0.54
CA LEU A 76 6.61 22.61 0.17
C LEU A 76 7.45 23.46 1.14
N ALA A 77 8.52 22.89 1.70
CA ALA A 77 9.35 23.55 2.69
C ALA A 77 10.56 24.31 2.12
N GLY A 78 10.88 24.13 0.83
CA GLY A 78 12.01 24.77 0.13
C GLY A 78 13.09 23.79 -0.29
#